data_AF-A0A3B8JJT1-F1
#
_entry.id   AF-A0A3B8JJT1-F1
#
_cell.length_a   1.000
_cell.length_b   1.000
_cell.length_c   1.000
_cell.angle_alpha   90.00
_cell.angle_beta   90.00
_cell.angle_gamma   90.00
#
_symmetry.space_group_name_H-M   'P 1'
#
loop_
_entity.id
_entity.type
_entity.pdbx_description
1 polymer ?
#
loop_
_entity_poly.entity_id
_entity_poly.type
_entity_poly.pdbx_seq_one_letter_code
_entity_poly.pdbx_strand_id
1 'polypeptide(L)' 'MRKLVVLKLDGDLKQGVRVTLEIGKEDSRPSTEITAQLPPDPDLDTAIDQWQSTYPSYCHCQCR' A
#
# COMPACT_ATOMS: atom_id res chain seq x y z
N MET A 1 -12.52 17.43 -3.09
CA MET A 1 -12.79 16.29 -2.18
C MET A 1 -11.82 15.19 -2.56
N ARG A 2 -10.76 14.95 -1.79
CA ARG A 2 -9.76 13.92 -2.08
C ARG A 2 -10.06 12.69 -1.22
N LYS A 3 -10.20 11.54 -1.87
CA LYS A 3 -10.31 10.24 -1.19
C LYS A 3 -8.88 9.74 -0.99
N LEU A 4 -8.57 9.32 0.23
CA LEU A 4 -7.34 8.64 0.56
C LEU A 4 -7.64 7.14 0.61
N VAL A 5 -6.88 6.38 -0.17
CA VAL A 5 -6.88 4.93 -0.11
C VAL A 5 -5.51 4.52 0.41
N VAL A 6 -5.48 3.80 1.52
CA VAL A 6 -4.25 3.26 2.11
C VAL A 6 -4.30 1.75 1.98
N LEU A 7 -3.28 1.18 1.36
CA LEU A 7 -3.08 -0.26 1.28
C LEU A 7 -1.88 -0.62 2.15
N LYS A 8 -2.11 -1.38 3.22
CA LYS A 8 -1.08 -1.89 4.12
C LYS A 8 -0.82 -3.35 3.78
N LEU A 9 0.45 -3.69 3.59
CA LEU A 9 0.92 -5.05 3.34
C LEU A 9 1.81 -5.45 4.52
N ASP A 10 1.41 -6.48 5.26
CA ASP A 10 2.10 -6.96 6.46
C ASP A 10 2.48 -8.45 6.30
N GLY A 11 3.78 -8.71 6.18
CA GLY A 11 4.35 -10.05 5.99
C GLY A 11 5.18 -10.19 4.71
N ASP A 12 5.47 -11.45 4.35
CA ASP A 12 6.26 -11.81 3.16
C ASP A 12 5.35 -11.99 1.94
N LEU A 13 5.63 -11.24 0.87
CA LEU A 13 4.82 -11.26 -0.36
C LEU A 13 4.84 -12.62 -1.07
N LYS A 14 5.93 -13.39 -0.93
CA LYS A 14 6.13 -14.69 -1.59
C LYS A 14 5.46 -15.84 -0.83
N GLN A 15 5.20 -15.69 0.47
CA GLN A 15 4.50 -16.67 1.30
C GLN A 15 3.01 -16.35 1.53
N GLY A 16 2.54 -15.22 1.01
CA GLY A 16 1.20 -14.70 1.25
C GLY A 16 1.23 -13.68 2.38
N VAL A 17 0.51 -12.58 2.17
CA VAL A 17 0.64 -11.36 2.97
C VAL A 17 -0.71 -10.96 3.56
N ARG A 18 -0.71 -10.46 4.79
CA ARG A 18 -1.92 -9.84 5.35
C ARG A 18 -2.06 -8.44 4.75
N VAL A 19 -3.25 -8.15 4.23
CA VAL A 19 -3.53 -6.88 3.58
C VAL A 19 -4.66 -6.17 4.28
N THR A 20 -4.45 -4.89 4.57
CA THR A 20 -5.51 -4.01 5.08
C THR A 20 -5.72 -2.87 4.09
N LEU A 21 -6.95 -2.76 3.59
CA LEU A 21 -7.41 -1.69 2.73
C LEU A 21 -8.23 -0.70 3.56
N GLU A 22 -7.76 0.53 3.65
CA GLU A 22 -8.46 1.65 4.28
C GLU A 22 -8.92 2.64 3.22
N ILE A 23 -10.20 2.97 3.22
CA ILE A 23 -10.79 3.97 2.33
C ILE A 23 -11.39 5.07 3.19
N GLY A 24 -10.92 6.30 2.99
CA GLY A 24 -11.36 7.45 3.76
C GLY A 24 -11.24 8.76 3.00
N LYS A 25 -11.64 9.83 3.67
CA LYS A 25 -11.28 11.19 3.23
C LYS A 25 -9.89 11.50 3.76
N GLU A 26 -9.10 12.21 2.97
CA GLU A 26 -7.82 12.80 3.42
C GLU A 26 -8.05 13.58 4.74
N ASP A 27 -7.17 13.38 5.73
CA ASP A 27 -7.26 13.94 7.10
C ASP A 27 -8.47 13.48 7.96
N SER A 28 -9.16 12.41 7.58
CA SER A 28 -10.28 11.86 8.37
C SER A 28 -10.07 10.39 8.70
N ARG A 29 -10.73 9.91 9.77
CA ARG A 29 -10.76 8.49 10.11
C ARG A 29 -11.27 7.67 8.90
N PRO A 30 -10.61 6.56 8.53
CA PRO A 30 -11.05 5.74 7.41
C PRO A 30 -12.49 5.29 7.63
N SER A 31 -13.30 5.46 6.60
CA SER A 31 -14.73 5.12 6.63
C SER A 31 -14.96 3.63 6.40
N THR A 32 -13.99 2.95 5.81
CA THR A 32 -14.02 1.51 5.55
C THR A 32 -12.63 0.96 5.74
N GLU A 33 -12.51 -0.08 6.56
CA GLU A 33 -11.29 -0.85 6.74
C GLU A 33 -11.62 -2.32 6.45
N ILE A 34 -10.87 -2.94 5.53
CA ILE A 34 -11.04 -4.34 5.17
C ILE A 34 -9.70 -5.02 5.35
N THR A 35 -9.65 -6.02 6.21
CA THR A 35 -8.47 -6.87 6.39
C THR A 35 -8.71 -8.23 5.74
N ALA A 36 -7.78 -8.65 4.89
CA ALA A 36 -7.81 -9.92 4.18
C ALA A 36 -6.42 -10.55 4.15
N GLN A 37 -6.35 -11.81 3.73
CA GLN A 37 -5.10 -12.51 3.51
C GLN A 37 -4.96 -12.79 2.02
N LEU A 38 -3.93 -12.22 1.39
CA LEU A 38 -3.61 -12.52 0.01
C LEU A 38 -2.84 -13.84 -0.05
N PRO A 39 -3.15 -14.70 -1.04
CA PRO A 39 -2.33 -15.88 -1.29
C PRO A 39 -0.92 -15.48 -1.74
N PRO A 40 0.06 -16.39 -1.62
CA PRO A 40 1.38 -16.19 -2.19
C PRO A 40 1.28 -15.97 -3.71
N ASP A 41 1.91 -14.90 -4.19
CA ASP A 41 1.98 -14.57 -5.61
C ASP A 41 3.41 -14.13 -5.96
N PRO A 42 4.11 -14.86 -6.84
CA PRO A 42 5.53 -14.61 -7.14
C PRO A 42 5.75 -13.32 -7.94
N ASP A 43 4.75 -12.83 -8.67
CA ASP A 43 4.85 -11.64 -9.51
C ASP A 43 4.50 -10.35 -8.75
N LEU A 44 3.85 -10.46 -7.58
CA LEU A 44 3.41 -9.33 -6.76
C LEU A 44 4.57 -8.44 -6.30
N ASP A 45 5.71 -9.03 -5.95
CA ASP A 45 6.96 -8.32 -5.63
C ASP A 45 7.38 -7.41 -6.80
N THR A 46 7.46 -7.98 -7.99
CA THR A 46 7.88 -7.27 -9.20
C THR A 46 6.88 -6.19 -9.60
N ALA A 47 5.58 -6.44 -9.44
CA ALA A 47 4.55 -5.45 -9.69
C ALA A 47 4.65 -4.24 -8.73
N ILE A 48 4.95 -4.48 -7.45
CA ILE A 48 5.17 -3.42 -6.46
C ILE A 48 6.43 -2.63 -6.78
N ASP A 49 7.53 -3.30 -7.15
CA ASP A 49 8.79 -2.64 -7.55
C ASP A 49 8.58 -1.73 -8.78
N GLN A 50 7.91 -2.25 -9.81
CA GLN A 50 7.56 -1.46 -11.01
C GLN A 50 6.68 -0.25 -10.67
N TRP A 51 5.71 -0.44 -9.77
CA TRP A 51 4.86 0.66 -9.32
C TRP A 51 5.67 1.73 -8.56
N GLN A 52 6.56 1.35 -7.65
CA GLN A 52 7.43 2.28 -6.92
C GLN A 52 8.43 3.01 -7.83
N SER A 53 8.94 2.32 -8.85
CA SER A 53 9.82 2.91 -9.86
C SER A 53 9.08 3.91 -10.75
N THR A 54 7.82 3.62 -11.10
CA THR A 54 6.96 4.51 -11.90
C THR A 54 6.46 5.71 -11.11
N TYR A 55 6.11 5.50 -9.84
CA TYR A 55 5.59 6.50 -8.92
C TYR A 55 6.54 6.62 -7.73
N PRO A 56 7.77 7.14 -7.94
CA PRO A 56 8.71 7.29 -6.86
C PRO A 56 8.09 8.23 -5.83
N SER A 57 8.12 7.80 -4.56
CA SER A 57 7.76 8.70 -3.48
C SER A 57 8.67 9.93 -3.60
N TYR A 58 8.07 11.11 -3.78
CA TYR A 58 8.80 12.37 -3.71
C TYR A 58 9.20 12.55 -2.25
N CYS A 59 10.33 11.96 -1.87
CA CYS A 59 10.95 12.22 -0.59
C CYS A 59 11.51 13.65 -0.69
N HIS A 60 10.78 14.64 -0.18
CA HIS A 60 11.30 15.99 0.04
C HIS A 60 12.24 15.97 1.26
N CYS A 61 13.25 15.10 1.24
CA CYS A 61 14.35 15.15 2.17
C CYS A 61 15.39 16.12 1.62
N GLN A 62 15.13 17.41 1.79
CA GLN A 62 16.21 18.39 1.82
C GLN A 62 16.97 18.17 3.14
N CYS A 63 17.80 17.13 3.18
CA CYS A 63 18.79 16.98 4.24
C CYS A 63 19.78 18.13 4.12
N ARG A 64 19.72 19.08 5.06
CA ARG A 64 20.82 19.99 5.38
C ARG A 64 21.09 19.91 6.86
#